data_AF-A0A971N485-F1
#
_entry.id   AF-A0A971N485-F1
#
_cell.length_a   1.000
_cell.length_b   1.000
_cell.length_c   1.000
_cell.angle_alpha   90.00
_cell.angle_beta   90.00
_cell.angle_gamma   90.00
#
_symmetry.space_group_name_H-M   'P 1'
#
loop_
_entity.id
_entity.type
_entity.pdbx_description
1 polymer ?
#
loop_
_entity_poly.entity_id
_entity_poly.type
_entity_poly.pdbx_seq_one_letter_code
_entity_poly.pdbx_strand_id
1 'polypeptide(L)' 'DILHDIAIRDLKVSEDVDPLMTLCFMALPVIPELKITDKGLFDVVKFEFIDIEA' A
#
# COMPACT_ATOMS: atom_id res chain seq x y z
N ASP A 1 2.31 21.60 5.06
CA ASP A 1 2.39 20.21 4.58
C ASP A 1 3.82 19.68 4.46
N ILE A 2 4.65 19.75 5.50
CA ILE A 2 6.06 19.29 5.46
C ILE A 2 6.18 17.84 5.00
N LEU A 3 5.24 16.98 5.44
CA LEU A 3 5.24 15.56 5.10
C LEU A 3 4.88 15.30 3.63
N HIS A 4 4.02 16.15 3.05
CA HIS A 4 3.67 16.09 1.63
C HIS A 4 4.86 16.55 0.77
N ASP A 5 5.53 17.63 1.18
CA ASP A 5 6.72 18.15 0.49
C ASP A 5 7.86 17.12 0.45
N ILE A 6 8.11 16.43 1.57
CA ILE A 6 9.11 15.36 1.65
C ILE A 6 8.72 14.20 0.73
N ALA A 7 7.44 13.81 0.70
CA ALA A 7 6.98 12.70 -0.15
C ALA A 7 7.18 12.98 -1.64
N ILE A 8 6.86 14.18 -2.12
CA ILE A 8 7.06 14.55 -3.53
C ILE A 8 8.56 14.75 -3.84
N ARG A 9 9.27 15.53 -3.01
CA ARG A 9 10.63 15.95 -3.33
C ARG A 9 11.66 14.85 -3.12
N ASP A 10 11.57 14.14 -2.01
CA ASP A 10 12.61 13.22 -1.53
C ASP A 10 12.25 11.76 -1.88
N LEU A 11 10.98 11.38 -1.78
CA LEU A 11 10.50 10.03 -2.12
C LEU A 11 10.00 9.90 -3.57
N LYS A 12 9.93 11.00 -4.32
CA LYS A 12 9.49 11.05 -5.73
C LYS A 12 8.09 10.49 -5.96
N VAL A 13 7.18 10.70 -5.01
CA VAL A 13 5.75 10.41 -5.20
C VAL A 13 5.17 11.39 -6.23
N SER A 14 4.29 10.91 -7.10
CA SER A 14 3.60 11.74 -8.08
C SER A 14 2.79 12.85 -7.41
N GLU A 15 2.82 14.06 -7.98
CA GLU A 15 2.05 15.22 -7.47
C GLU A 15 0.53 15.01 -7.58
N ASP A 16 0.10 14.13 -8.48
CA ASP A 16 -1.32 13.79 -8.68
C ASP A 16 -1.88 12.86 -7.60
N VAL A 17 -1.03 12.33 -6.71
CA VAL A 17 -1.40 11.37 -5.67
C VAL A 17 -1.27 12.03 -4.31
N ASP A 18 -2.30 11.89 -3.47
CA ASP A 18 -2.17 12.21 -2.04
C ASP A 18 -1.50 11.03 -1.32
N PRO A 19 -0.22 11.15 -0.92
CA PRO A 19 0.52 10.06 -0.29
C PRO A 19 -0.09 9.67 1.07
N LEU A 20 -0.57 10.65 1.84
CA LEU A 20 -1.08 10.40 3.18
C LEU A 20 -2.43 9.70 3.14
N MET A 21 -3.32 10.17 2.27
CA MET A 21 -4.60 9.52 2.05
C MET A 21 -4.41 8.06 1.60
N THR A 22 -3.48 7.81 0.68
CA THR A 22 -3.17 6.47 0.19
C THR A 22 -2.64 5.55 1.29
N LEU A 23 -1.69 6.02 2.10
CA LEU A 23 -1.13 5.24 3.22
C LEU A 23 -2.19 4.92 4.29
N CYS A 24 -3.11 5.85 4.59
CA CYS A 24 -4.20 5.64 5.53
C CYS A 24 -5.08 4.43 5.13
N PHE A 25 -5.30 4.22 3.83
CA PHE A 25 -6.06 3.07 3.34
C PHE A 25 -5.30 1.74 3.45
N MET A 26 -3.97 1.75 3.44
CA MET A 26 -3.19 0.52 3.62
C MET A 26 -3.38 -0.11 5.01
N ALA A 27 -3.76 0.69 6.02
CA ALA A 27 -4.06 0.20 7.37
C ALA A 27 -5.42 -0.50 7.45
N LEU A 28 -6.31 -0.31 6.47
CA LEU A 28 -7.62 -0.94 6.45
C LEU A 28 -7.51 -2.37 5.90
N PRO A 29 -7.96 -3.38 6.65
CA PRO A 29 -7.75 -4.78 6.27
C PRO A 29 -8.51 -5.25 5.03
N VAL A 30 -9.45 -4.45 4.49
CA VAL A 30 -10.43 -4.91 3.48
C VAL A 30 -10.41 -4.15 2.15
N ILE A 31 -9.66 -3.05 2.04
CA ILE A 31 -9.62 -2.26 0.80
C ILE A 31 -8.60 -2.79 -0.22
N PRO A 32 -7.38 -3.19 0.16
CA PRO A 32 -6.46 -3.76 -0.82
C PRO A 32 -6.87 -5.20 -1.13
N GLU A 33 -7.24 -5.47 -2.38
CA GLU A 33 -7.56 -6.82 -2.88
C GLU A 33 -6.37 -7.77 -2.68
N LEU A 34 -5.15 -7.25 -2.86
CA LEU A 34 -3.89 -7.92 -2.57
C LEU A 34 -3.16 -7.21 -1.44
N LYS A 35 -2.86 -7.94 -0.36
CA LYS A 35 -2.19 -7.42 0.83
C LYS A 35 -0.87 -8.14 1.06
N ILE A 36 0.22 -7.40 1.09
CA ILE A 36 1.50 -7.93 1.58
C ILE A 36 1.46 -7.95 3.11
N THR A 37 1.73 -9.13 3.68
CA THR A 37 1.81 -9.38 5.12
C THR A 37 3.19 -9.93 5.48
N ASP A 38 3.47 -10.06 6.77
CA ASP A 38 4.67 -10.72 7.29
C ASP A 38 4.77 -12.21 6.88
N LYS A 39 3.65 -12.84 6.55
CA LYS A 39 3.56 -14.24 6.08
C LYS A 39 3.59 -14.40 4.57
N GLY A 40 3.67 -13.30 3.81
CA GLY A 40 3.66 -13.31 2.35
C GLY A 40 2.51 -12.51 1.74
N LEU A 41 2.28 -12.71 0.44
CA LEU A 41 1.21 -12.05 -0.30
C LEU A 41 -0.13 -12.74 -0.04
N PHE A 42 -1.13 -11.99 0.38
CA PHE A 42 -2.46 -12.48 0.74
C PHE A 42 -3.52 -11.88 -0.18
N ASP A 43 -4.36 -12.73 -0.76
CA ASP A 43 -5.54 -12.33 -1.53
C ASP A 43 -6.72 -12.17 -0.57
N VAL A 44 -7.17 -10.93 -0.37
CA VAL A 44 -8.27 -10.59 0.54
C VAL A 44 -9.63 -11.02 -0.04
N VAL A 45 -9.75 -11.10 -1.36
CA VAL A 45 -10.99 -11.48 -2.05
C VAL A 45 -11.23 -12.99 -1.93
N LYS A 46 -10.18 -13.79 -2.13
CA LYS A 46 -10.23 -15.26 -2.00
C LYS A 46 -9.96 -15.77 -0.58
N PHE A 47 -9.44 -14.90 0.28
CA PHE A 47 -9.07 -15.19 1.65
C PHE A 47 -8.01 -16.30 1.77
N GLU A 48 -7.02 -16.27 0.87
CA GLU A 48 -5.92 -17.26 0.79
C GLU A 48 -4.56 -16.58 0.53
N PHE A 49 -3.47 -17.25 0.89
CA PHE A 49 -2.13 -16.81 0.51
C PHE A 49 -1.83 -17.17 -0.94
N ILE A 50 -1.23 -16.24 -1.67
CA ILE A 50 -0.75 -16.47 -3.04
C ILE A 50 0.63 -17.11 -2.93
N ASP A 51 0.78 -18.30 -3.52
CA ASP A 51 2.08 -18.93 -3.66
C ASP A 51 2.91 -18.13 -4.67
N ILE A 52 4.04 -17.60 -4.21
CA ILE A 52 4.96 -16.83 -5.05
C ILE A 52 6.08 -17.80 -5.40
N GLU A 53 5.85 -18.66 -6.40
CA GLU A 53 6.89 -19.54 -6.92
C GLU A 53 8.08 -18.69 -7.40
N ALA A 54 9.28 -19.03 -6.92
CA ALA A 54 10.56 -18.40 -7.25
C ALA A 54 11.36 -19.26 -8.23
#